data_AF-M7YZ30-F1
#
_entry.id   AF-M7YZ30-F1
#
_cell.length_a   1.000
_cell.length_b   1.000
_cell.length_c   1.000
_cell.angle_alpha   90.00
_cell.angle_beta   90.00
_cell.angle_gamma   90.00
#
_symmetry.space_group_name_H-M   'P 1'
#
loop_
_entity.id
_entity.type
_entity.pdbx_description
1 polymer ?
#
loop_
_entity_poly.entity_id
_entity_poly.type
_entity_poly.pdbx_seq_one_letter_code
_entity_poly.pdbx_strand_id
1 'polypeptide(L)'
;MATTITFAIHIVMKGKTYTFAETHALCRKAAAALHRLGVGHGDRVMILLQNCVEFAVAFFGASFLGAHDLSSIRIVLSGAAPLGKELQDALRGRLPQAIFGQGWLHTGDVGYVDDDDEVFIVDRVKELIKFKGFQVPPAELEALLIAHPSIADAAVVPQKDDAAGEVPVAFVVRAADSDIAEEAIKEFVSKQVVFYKRLHKVYFTHAIPKSASGKILRKELRAKLVSPVTA
;
A
#
# COMPACT_ATOMS: atom_id res chain seq x y z
N MET A 1 -19.88 -19.12 39.10
CA MET A 1 -20.46 -19.92 38.01
C MET A 1 -19.61 -19.68 36.76
N ALA A 2 -18.96 -20.72 36.22
CA ALA A 2 -18.11 -20.57 35.05
C ALA A 2 -18.98 -20.62 33.77
N THR A 3 -19.15 -19.47 33.12
CA THR A 3 -19.80 -19.38 31.81
C THR A 3 -18.94 -20.12 30.79
N THR A 4 -19.33 -21.32 30.40
CA THR A 4 -18.64 -22.07 29.35
C THR A 4 -19.00 -21.43 28.02
N ILE A 5 -18.12 -20.57 27.49
CA ILE A 5 -18.29 -20.01 26.14
C ILE A 5 -17.82 -21.08 25.14
N THR A 6 -18.77 -21.69 24.44
CA THR A 6 -18.48 -22.70 23.42
C THR A 6 -18.13 -22.02 22.10
N PHE A 7 -16.84 -21.89 21.79
CA PHE A 7 -16.36 -21.32 20.52
C PHE A 7 -16.24 -22.38 19.42
N ALA A 8 -17.28 -22.48 18.59
CA ALA A 8 -17.32 -21.91 17.24
C ALA A 8 -16.36 -22.27 16.06
N ILE A 9 -15.29 -23.09 16.10
CA ILE A 9 -14.19 -22.91 15.12
C ILE A 9 -13.89 -24.11 14.19
N HIS A 10 -14.01 -23.86 12.88
CA HIS A 10 -13.53 -24.74 11.80
C HIS A 10 -12.34 -24.07 11.09
N ILE A 11 -11.19 -24.75 11.00
CA ILE A 11 -9.94 -24.16 10.48
C ILE A 11 -9.48 -24.94 9.24
N VAL A 12 -9.23 -24.22 8.14
CA VAL A 12 -8.61 -24.77 6.94
C VAL A 12 -7.31 -24.02 6.68
N MET A 13 -6.19 -24.74 6.64
CA MET A 13 -4.90 -24.12 6.40
C MET A 13 -3.94 -25.06 5.66
N LYS A 14 -3.35 -24.57 4.56
CA LYS A 14 -2.44 -25.34 3.69
C LYS A 14 -3.00 -26.71 3.28
N GLY A 15 -4.29 -26.77 2.96
CA GLY A 15 -4.98 -28.01 2.54
C GLY A 15 -5.31 -28.99 3.66
N LYS A 16 -4.98 -28.69 4.92
CA LYS A 16 -5.45 -29.47 6.08
C LYS A 16 -6.70 -28.81 6.66
N THR A 17 -7.72 -29.63 6.86
CA THR A 17 -8.98 -29.25 7.49
C THR A 17 -9.03 -29.82 8.89
N TYR A 18 -9.32 -28.96 9.87
CA TYR A 18 -9.54 -29.35 11.25
C TYR A 18 -11.02 -29.21 11.54
N THR A 19 -11.62 -30.32 11.96
CA THR A 19 -13.00 -30.28 12.45
C THR A 19 -13.08 -29.48 13.73
N PHE A 20 -14.29 -29.12 14.07
CA PHE A 20 -14.59 -28.40 15.29
C PHE A 20 -14.17 -29.15 16.55
N ALA A 21 -14.44 -30.47 16.59
CA ALA A 21 -14.10 -31.33 17.71
C ALA A 21 -12.58 -31.44 17.89
N GLU A 22 -11.83 -31.56 16.79
CA GLU A 22 -10.38 -31.63 16.81
C GLU A 22 -9.77 -30.30 17.26
N THR A 23 -10.24 -29.19 16.69
CA THR A 23 -9.78 -27.83 17.06
C THR A 23 -10.04 -27.58 18.54
N HIS A 24 -11.25 -27.86 19.02
CA HIS A 24 -11.61 -27.71 20.43
C HIS A 24 -10.75 -28.58 21.36
N ALA A 25 -10.49 -29.83 20.99
CA ALA A 25 -9.62 -30.73 21.75
C ALA A 25 -8.17 -30.22 21.81
N LEU A 26 -7.65 -29.69 20.71
CA LEU A 26 -6.32 -29.07 20.66
C LEU A 26 -6.25 -27.82 21.54
N CYS A 27 -7.25 -26.94 21.48
CA CYS A 27 -7.33 -25.74 22.33
C CYS A 27 -7.38 -26.10 23.82
N ARG A 28 -8.13 -27.14 24.21
CA ARG A 28 -8.14 -27.60 25.61
C ARG A 28 -6.80 -28.17 26.07
N LYS A 29 -6.10 -28.90 25.19
CA LYS A 29 -4.74 -29.40 25.48
C LYS A 29 -3.77 -28.22 25.65
N ALA A 30 -3.86 -27.21 24.78
CA ALA A 30 -3.07 -25.99 24.88
C ALA A 30 -3.39 -25.22 26.16
N ALA A 31 -4.66 -25.04 26.52
CA ALA A 31 -5.07 -24.43 27.79
C ALA A 31 -4.46 -25.17 28.99
N ALA A 32 -4.57 -26.49 29.04
CA ALA A 32 -3.98 -27.28 30.13
C ALA A 32 -2.45 -27.15 30.19
N ALA A 33 -1.79 -27.04 29.03
CA ALA A 33 -0.34 -26.82 28.97
C ALA A 33 0.05 -25.43 29.46
N LEU A 34 -0.65 -24.38 29.00
CA LEU A 34 -0.45 -23.00 29.45
C LEU A 34 -0.72 -22.84 30.95
N HIS A 35 -1.74 -23.52 31.47
CA HIS A 35 -2.04 -23.51 32.90
C HIS A 35 -0.93 -24.14 33.74
N ARG A 36 -0.32 -25.24 33.28
CA ARG A 36 0.87 -25.82 33.95
C ARG A 36 2.09 -24.91 33.92
N LEU A 37 2.15 -23.97 32.97
CA LEU A 37 3.18 -22.93 32.90
C LEU A 37 2.82 -21.70 33.75
N GLY A 38 1.68 -21.72 34.46
CA GLY A 38 1.25 -20.65 35.37
C GLY A 38 0.28 -19.64 34.78
N VAL A 39 -0.18 -19.82 33.52
CA VAL A 39 -1.18 -18.94 32.92
C VAL A 39 -2.56 -19.17 33.55
N GLY A 40 -3.24 -18.08 33.88
CA GLY A 40 -4.55 -18.08 34.51
C GLY A 40 -5.42 -16.89 34.12
N HIS A 41 -6.48 -16.72 34.90
CA HIS A 41 -7.50 -15.71 34.63
C HIS A 41 -6.96 -14.29 34.80
N GLY A 42 -7.19 -13.43 33.80
CA GLY A 42 -6.73 -12.04 33.80
C GLY A 42 -5.28 -11.85 33.37
N ASP A 43 -4.53 -12.93 33.14
CA ASP A 43 -3.16 -12.84 32.66
C ASP A 43 -3.13 -12.28 31.24
N ARG A 44 -2.11 -11.45 30.98
CA ARG A 44 -1.81 -10.91 29.66
C ARG A 44 -0.75 -11.79 29.04
N VAL A 45 -1.12 -12.53 28.01
CA VAL A 45 -0.20 -13.43 27.32
C VAL A 45 0.17 -12.87 25.96
N MET A 46 1.39 -13.16 25.52
CA MET A 46 1.87 -12.83 24.19
C MET A 46 2.09 -14.13 23.40
N ILE A 47 1.20 -14.48 22.47
CA ILE A 47 1.39 -15.63 21.56
C ILE A 47 2.10 -15.17 20.28
N LEU A 48 3.40 -15.44 20.18
CA LEU A 48 4.22 -15.06 19.03
C LEU A 48 4.34 -16.22 18.03
N LEU A 49 3.33 -16.38 17.18
CA LEU A 49 3.30 -17.38 16.10
C LEU A 49 2.93 -16.70 14.77
N GLN A 50 3.31 -17.30 13.65
CA GLN A 50 2.85 -16.87 12.33
C GLN A 50 1.34 -17.15 12.17
N ASN A 51 0.70 -16.70 11.08
CA ASN A 51 -0.68 -17.07 10.78
C ASN A 51 -0.76 -18.59 10.49
N CYS A 52 -0.87 -19.37 11.57
CA CYS A 52 -0.82 -20.82 11.58
C CYS A 52 -1.94 -21.42 12.47
N VAL A 53 -2.23 -22.71 12.35
CA VAL A 53 -3.29 -23.37 13.15
C VAL A 53 -2.91 -23.35 14.63
N GLU A 54 -1.61 -23.49 14.92
CA GLU A 54 -1.04 -23.44 16.25
C GLU A 54 -1.24 -22.06 16.90
N PHE A 55 -1.25 -20.97 16.11
CA PHE A 55 -1.63 -19.65 16.59
C PHE A 55 -3.07 -19.63 17.10
N ALA A 56 -4.02 -20.13 16.30
CA ALA A 56 -5.42 -20.22 16.73
C ALA A 56 -5.57 -21.12 17.97
N VAL A 57 -4.91 -22.29 17.97
CA VAL A 57 -4.95 -23.24 19.10
C VAL A 57 -4.41 -22.63 20.40
N ALA A 58 -3.28 -21.92 20.32
CA ALA A 58 -2.71 -21.23 21.46
C ALA A 58 -3.60 -20.06 21.93
N PHE A 59 -4.15 -19.29 20.98
CA PHE A 59 -5.03 -18.13 21.25
C PHE A 59 -6.28 -18.55 22.02
N PHE A 60 -6.99 -19.56 21.51
CA PHE A 60 -8.19 -20.09 22.17
C PHE A 60 -7.86 -20.88 23.43
N GLY A 61 -6.70 -21.53 23.48
CA GLY A 61 -6.20 -22.17 24.70
C GLY A 61 -5.98 -21.18 25.85
N ALA A 62 -5.35 -20.03 25.57
CA ALA A 62 -5.23 -18.95 26.54
C ALA A 62 -6.59 -18.35 26.92
N SER A 63 -7.47 -18.14 25.93
CA SER A 63 -8.82 -17.62 26.16
C SER A 63 -9.66 -18.52 27.07
N PHE A 64 -9.51 -19.85 26.99
CA PHE A 64 -10.19 -20.79 27.91
C PHE A 64 -9.77 -20.64 29.38
N LEU A 65 -8.57 -20.11 29.63
CA LEU A 65 -8.11 -19.80 30.98
C LEU A 65 -8.60 -18.41 31.45
N GLY A 66 -9.29 -17.66 30.58
CA GLY A 66 -9.64 -16.26 30.82
C GLY A 66 -8.45 -15.31 30.74
N ALA A 67 -7.38 -15.72 30.06
CA ALA A 67 -6.25 -14.84 29.73
C ALA A 67 -6.58 -14.02 28.48
N HIS A 68 -6.02 -12.82 28.40
CA HIS A 68 -6.15 -11.93 27.25
C HIS A 68 -4.89 -12.05 26.38
N ASP A 69 -5.03 -12.54 25.14
CA ASP A 69 -3.92 -12.53 24.17
C ASP A 69 -3.85 -11.19 23.43
N LEU A 70 -2.72 -10.53 23.57
CA LEU A 70 -2.48 -9.19 23.04
C LEU A 70 -1.24 -9.13 22.13
N SER A 71 -0.60 -10.27 21.83
CA SER A 71 0.63 -10.34 21.03
C SER A 71 0.51 -9.91 19.59
N SER A 72 -0.67 -10.10 19.01
CA SER A 72 -0.92 -9.91 17.60
C SER A 72 -1.17 -8.44 17.26
N ILE A 73 -1.45 -7.61 18.26
CA ILE A 73 -1.70 -6.18 18.08
C ILE A 73 -0.37 -5.44 17.98
N ARG A 74 0.04 -5.14 16.75
CA ARG A 74 1.28 -4.43 16.42
C ARG A 74 1.12 -2.93 16.32
N ILE A 75 -0.07 -2.46 15.94
CA ILE A 75 -0.34 -1.05 15.63
C ILE A 75 -1.72 -0.68 16.15
N VAL A 76 -1.82 0.47 16.82
CA VAL A 76 -3.08 1.11 17.22
C VAL A 76 -3.08 2.54 16.64
N LEU A 77 -3.98 2.81 15.71
CA LEU A 77 -4.15 4.14 15.08
C LEU A 77 -5.51 4.71 15.45
N SER A 78 -5.55 6.01 15.76
CA SER A 78 -6.78 6.77 15.98
C SER A 78 -6.88 7.86 14.93
N GLY A 79 -7.83 7.71 13.99
CA GLY A 79 -8.00 8.59 12.83
C GLY A 79 -8.63 9.94 13.17
N ALA A 80 -9.91 10.13 12.82
CA ALA A 80 -10.62 11.42 12.89
C ALA A 80 -10.66 12.07 14.29
N ALA A 81 -10.63 11.28 15.35
CA ALA A 81 -10.59 11.78 16.72
C ALA A 81 -9.31 11.29 17.40
N PRO A 82 -8.50 12.17 18.02
CA PRO A 82 -7.31 11.75 18.72
C PRO A 82 -7.68 10.92 19.96
N LEU A 83 -6.90 9.89 20.22
CA LEU A 83 -7.07 9.05 21.40
C LEU A 83 -6.71 9.88 22.64
N GLY A 84 -7.61 9.99 23.62
CA GLY A 84 -7.31 10.72 24.86
C GLY A 84 -6.09 10.13 25.58
N LYS A 85 -5.29 10.99 26.24
CA LYS A 85 -4.04 10.58 26.91
C LYS A 85 -4.27 9.45 27.92
N GLU A 86 -5.34 9.53 28.70
CA GLU A 86 -5.73 8.50 29.67
C GLU A 86 -5.96 7.12 29.01
N LEU A 87 -6.64 7.11 27.86
CA LEU A 87 -6.90 5.90 27.09
C LEU A 87 -5.62 5.37 26.42
N GLN A 88 -4.74 6.26 25.92
CA GLN A 88 -3.43 5.87 25.39
C GLN A 88 -2.58 5.20 26.48
N ASP A 89 -2.53 5.79 27.68
CA ASP A 89 -1.73 5.28 28.78
C ASP A 89 -2.26 3.92 29.27
N ALA A 90 -3.58 3.77 29.36
CA ALA A 90 -4.23 2.50 29.69
C ALA A 90 -3.95 1.40 28.64
N LEU A 91 -3.93 1.76 27.35
CA LEU A 91 -3.64 0.82 26.27
C LEU A 91 -2.15 0.51 26.16
N ARG A 92 -1.24 1.46 26.38
CA ARG A 92 0.20 1.20 26.43
C ARG A 92 0.55 0.20 27.53
N GLY A 93 -0.13 0.27 28.68
CA GLY A 93 0.00 -0.72 29.75
C GLY A 93 -0.47 -2.12 29.34
N ARG A 94 -1.41 -2.23 28.41
CA ARG A 94 -1.95 -3.51 27.91
C ARG A 94 -1.25 -4.02 26.66
N LEU A 95 -0.73 -3.12 25.83
CA LEU A 95 -0.16 -3.37 24.50
C LEU A 95 1.27 -2.79 24.42
N PRO A 96 2.23 -3.28 25.23
CA PRO A 96 3.55 -2.65 25.36
C PRO A 96 4.37 -2.68 24.06
N GLN A 97 4.03 -3.59 23.14
CA GLN A 97 4.71 -3.75 21.85
C GLN A 97 3.97 -3.05 20.69
N ALA A 98 2.81 -2.45 20.95
CA ALA A 98 2.04 -1.79 19.91
C ALA A 98 2.58 -0.37 19.66
N ILE A 99 2.71 -0.01 18.39
CA ILE A 99 2.99 1.35 17.99
C ILE A 99 1.68 2.13 18.04
N PHE A 100 1.66 3.22 18.81
CA PHE A 100 0.52 4.13 18.90
C PHE A 100 0.74 5.32 17.97
N GLY A 101 -0.16 5.49 17.01
CA GLY A 101 -0.18 6.64 16.11
C GLY A 101 -1.48 7.43 16.26
N GLN A 102 -1.37 8.74 16.07
CA GLN A 102 -2.51 9.65 15.95
C GLN A 102 -2.65 10.07 14.49
N GLY A 103 -3.88 10.26 14.04
CA GLY A 103 -4.20 10.53 12.64
C GLY A 103 -4.31 9.25 11.80
N TRP A 104 -4.43 9.47 10.49
CA TRP A 104 -4.67 8.41 9.52
C TRP A 104 -3.37 7.76 9.04
N LEU A 105 -3.44 6.49 8.66
CA LEU A 105 -2.33 5.82 7.98
C LEU A 105 -2.09 6.46 6.61
N HIS A 106 -0.90 7.01 6.39
CA HIS A 106 -0.51 7.51 5.08
C HIS A 106 0.04 6.38 4.21
N THR A 107 -0.78 5.85 3.30
CA THR A 107 -0.37 4.80 2.35
C THR A 107 0.71 5.28 1.37
N GLY A 108 0.73 6.59 1.12
CA GLY A 108 1.61 7.23 0.13
C GLY A 108 1.08 7.11 -1.29
N ASP A 109 -0.14 6.61 -1.48
CA ASP A 109 -0.85 6.58 -2.74
C ASP A 109 -1.69 7.86 -2.90
N VAL A 110 -1.89 8.27 -4.16
CA VAL A 110 -2.72 9.41 -4.56
C VAL A 110 -3.92 8.87 -5.29
N GLY A 111 -5.09 9.39 -4.94
CA GLY A 111 -6.34 9.01 -5.57
C GLY A 111 -7.39 10.10 -5.46
N TYR A 112 -8.49 9.91 -6.17
CA TYR A 112 -9.69 10.72 -6.03
C TYR A 112 -10.90 9.80 -5.88
N VAL A 113 -11.99 10.37 -5.35
CA VAL A 113 -13.31 9.73 -5.30
C VAL A 113 -14.17 10.46 -6.30
N ASP A 114 -14.87 9.73 -7.16
CA ASP A 114 -15.81 10.33 -8.12
C ASP A 114 -17.21 10.51 -7.53
N ASP A 115 -18.16 10.95 -8.36
CA ASP A 115 -19.53 11.22 -7.94
C ASP A 115 -20.32 9.94 -7.57
N ASP A 116 -19.79 8.76 -7.94
CA ASP A 116 -20.38 7.44 -7.65
C ASP A 116 -19.75 6.77 -6.40
N ASP A 117 -18.98 7.53 -5.61
CA ASP A 117 -18.23 7.08 -4.43
C ASP A 117 -17.16 6.00 -4.75
N GLU A 118 -16.74 5.87 -6.01
CA GLU A 118 -15.67 4.95 -6.40
C GLU A 118 -14.29 5.56 -6.17
N VAL A 119 -13.38 4.79 -5.57
CA VAL A 119 -12.01 5.25 -5.24
C VAL A 119 -11.03 4.85 -6.33
N PHE A 120 -10.41 5.83 -6.98
CA PHE A 120 -9.39 5.62 -8.01
C PHE A 120 -8.00 5.92 -7.48
N ILE A 121 -7.11 4.92 -7.45
CA ILE A 121 -5.70 5.13 -7.14
C ILE A 121 -4.97 5.46 -8.44
N VAL A 122 -4.45 6.69 -8.53
CA VAL A 122 -3.84 7.20 -9.75
C VAL A 122 -2.32 7.22 -9.70
N ASP A 123 -1.70 7.46 -8.55
CA ASP A 123 -0.23 7.58 -8.48
C ASP A 123 0.30 7.44 -7.04
N ARG A 124 1.58 7.79 -6.84
CA ARG A 124 2.27 7.75 -5.56
C ARG A 124 2.79 9.14 -5.21
N VAL A 125 2.50 9.60 -4.00
CA VAL A 125 3.43 10.33 -3.10
C VAL A 125 4.68 10.93 -3.75
N LYS A 126 5.66 10.04 -3.83
CA LYS A 126 7.06 10.31 -4.18
C LYS A 126 7.32 10.35 -5.68
N GLU A 127 6.35 10.00 -6.51
CA GLU A 127 6.47 9.93 -7.98
C GLU A 127 5.85 11.16 -8.67
N LEU A 128 5.13 12.01 -7.93
CA LEU A 128 4.57 13.27 -8.42
C LEU A 128 5.64 14.26 -8.91
N ILE A 129 5.34 14.92 -10.03
CA ILE A 129 6.15 15.99 -10.64
C ILE A 129 5.73 17.32 -10.02
N LYS A 130 6.70 18.12 -9.58
CA LYS A 130 6.48 19.40 -8.88
C LYS A 130 6.68 20.60 -9.81
N PHE A 131 5.62 21.00 -10.51
CA PHE A 131 5.64 22.13 -11.43
C PHE A 131 5.10 23.40 -10.75
N LYS A 132 5.94 24.40 -10.47
CA LYS A 132 5.52 25.70 -9.88
C LYS A 132 4.56 25.58 -8.68
N GLY A 133 4.78 24.59 -7.81
CA GLY A 133 3.93 24.31 -6.65
C GLY A 133 2.72 23.41 -6.91
N PHE A 134 2.39 23.14 -8.18
CA PHE A 134 1.40 22.14 -8.57
C PHE A 134 1.99 20.73 -8.57
N GLN A 135 1.17 19.75 -8.22
CA GLN A 135 1.52 18.33 -8.25
C GLN A 135 0.89 17.69 -9.48
N VAL A 136 1.73 17.13 -10.34
CA VAL A 136 1.33 16.50 -11.59
C VAL A 136 1.59 15.00 -11.48
N PRO A 137 0.55 14.14 -11.52
CA PRO A 137 0.71 12.69 -11.54
C PRO A 137 1.23 12.21 -12.90
N PRO A 138 2.43 11.60 -13.00
CA PRO A 138 2.87 10.97 -14.24
C PRO A 138 1.90 9.93 -14.79
N ALA A 139 1.31 9.10 -13.93
CA ALA A 139 0.47 7.99 -14.36
C ALA A 139 -0.81 8.46 -15.08
N GLU A 140 -1.36 9.61 -14.70
CA GLU A 140 -2.49 10.24 -15.41
C GLU A 140 -2.10 10.60 -16.86
N LEU A 141 -0.93 11.21 -17.03
CA LEU A 141 -0.42 11.57 -18.36
C LEU A 141 -0.02 10.34 -19.18
N GLU A 142 0.51 9.30 -18.54
CA GLU A 142 0.81 8.01 -19.18
C GLU A 142 -0.47 7.35 -19.69
N ALA A 143 -1.53 7.30 -18.88
CA ALA A 143 -2.82 6.74 -19.28
C ALA A 143 -3.42 7.49 -20.48
N LEU A 144 -3.35 8.83 -20.48
CA LEU A 144 -3.77 9.65 -21.62
C LEU A 144 -2.97 9.34 -22.88
N LEU A 145 -1.64 9.24 -22.77
CA LEU A 145 -0.77 8.91 -23.91
C LEU A 145 -1.08 7.52 -24.47
N ILE A 146 -1.28 6.52 -23.61
CA ILE A 146 -1.61 5.15 -24.01
C ILE A 146 -2.99 5.06 -24.69
N ALA A 147 -3.92 5.96 -24.36
CA ALA A 147 -5.22 6.01 -25.02
C ALA A 147 -5.14 6.49 -26.49
N HIS A 148 -4.01 7.06 -26.92
CA HIS A 148 -3.82 7.51 -28.30
C HIS A 148 -3.46 6.34 -29.24
N PRO A 149 -4.20 6.07 -30.33
CA PRO A 149 -3.98 4.89 -31.20
C PRO A 149 -2.57 4.77 -31.81
N SER A 150 -1.92 5.90 -32.02
CA SER A 150 -0.55 6.00 -32.56
C SER A 150 0.58 5.76 -31.53
N ILE A 151 0.26 5.50 -30.26
CA ILE A 151 1.22 5.29 -29.18
C ILE A 151 1.08 3.86 -28.66
N ALA A 152 2.17 3.10 -28.70
CA ALA A 152 2.20 1.73 -28.19
C ALA A 152 2.54 1.65 -26.69
N ASP A 153 3.42 2.52 -26.22
CA ASP A 153 3.86 2.56 -24.83
C ASP A 153 4.33 3.97 -24.46
N ALA A 154 4.18 4.36 -23.21
CA ALA A 154 4.56 5.68 -22.75
C ALA A 154 4.99 5.68 -21.28
N ALA A 155 5.89 6.59 -20.94
CA ALA A 155 6.29 6.87 -19.57
C ALA A 155 6.52 8.36 -19.39
N VAL A 156 6.07 8.92 -18.27
CA VAL A 156 6.25 10.33 -17.94
C VAL A 156 7.16 10.45 -16.73
N VAL A 157 8.11 11.38 -16.81
CA VAL A 157 9.09 11.65 -15.75
C VAL A 157 9.29 13.15 -15.54
N PRO A 158 9.69 13.57 -14.33
CA PRO A 158 10.11 14.95 -14.10
C PRO A 158 11.45 15.22 -14.79
N GLN A 159 11.53 16.31 -15.55
CA GLN A 159 12.77 16.95 -15.95
C GLN A 159 12.98 18.21 -15.11
N LYS A 160 14.21 18.45 -14.63
CA LYS A 160 14.53 19.70 -13.93
C LYS A 160 14.40 20.89 -14.87
N ASP A 161 13.82 21.97 -14.34
CA ASP A 161 13.66 23.23 -15.04
C ASP A 161 13.94 24.39 -14.06
N ASP A 162 14.77 25.35 -14.46
CA ASP A 162 15.22 26.42 -13.57
C ASP A 162 14.09 27.38 -13.17
N ALA A 163 13.06 27.53 -14.01
CA ALA A 163 11.96 28.46 -13.78
C ALA A 163 10.74 27.79 -13.11
N ALA A 164 10.54 26.50 -13.35
CA ALA A 164 9.38 25.74 -12.88
C ALA A 164 9.69 24.72 -11.78
N GLY A 165 10.97 24.47 -11.48
CA GLY A 165 11.43 23.40 -10.61
C GLY A 165 11.50 22.07 -11.35
N GLU A 166 10.34 21.53 -11.70
CA GLU A 166 10.22 20.35 -12.56
C GLU A 166 9.16 20.55 -13.64
N VAL A 167 9.38 19.96 -14.81
CA VAL A 167 8.41 19.92 -15.92
C VAL A 167 8.14 18.47 -16.33
N PRO A 168 6.90 18.13 -16.73
CA PRO A 168 6.58 16.80 -17.20
C PRO A 168 7.12 16.58 -18.62
N VAL A 169 7.89 15.51 -18.80
CA VAL A 169 8.37 15.06 -20.11
C VAL A 169 8.02 13.60 -20.34
N ALA A 170 7.64 13.28 -21.57
CA ALA A 170 7.22 11.94 -21.95
C ALA A 170 8.31 11.22 -22.75
N PHE A 171 8.49 9.94 -22.48
CA PHE A 171 9.11 8.98 -23.38
C PHE A 171 8.00 8.19 -24.06
N VAL A 172 8.04 8.10 -25.39
CA VAL A 172 6.96 7.51 -26.19
C VAL A 172 7.52 6.46 -27.14
N VAL A 173 6.87 5.31 -27.17
CA VAL A 173 7.06 4.27 -28.19
C VAL A 173 5.89 4.40 -29.16
N ARG A 174 6.20 4.63 -30.43
CA ARG A 174 5.17 4.73 -31.48
C ARG A 174 4.53 3.36 -31.74
N ALA A 175 3.25 3.37 -32.11
CA ALA A 175 2.60 2.21 -32.68
C ALA A 175 3.26 1.81 -34.01
N ALA A 176 3.06 0.56 -34.43
CA ALA A 176 3.52 0.09 -35.73
C ALA A 176 2.99 1.03 -36.83
N ASP A 177 3.88 1.39 -37.76
CA ASP A 177 3.59 2.25 -38.91
C ASP A 177 3.14 3.69 -38.57
N SER A 178 3.34 4.13 -37.33
CA SER A 178 3.07 5.53 -36.96
C SER A 178 4.31 6.42 -37.10
N ASP A 179 4.10 7.61 -37.66
CA ASP A 179 5.08 8.70 -37.79
C ASP A 179 4.75 9.91 -36.88
N ILE A 180 3.85 9.75 -35.90
CA ILE A 180 3.32 10.84 -35.07
C ILE A 180 4.41 11.76 -34.51
N ALA A 181 4.27 13.06 -34.76
CA ALA A 181 5.22 14.09 -34.34
C ALA A 181 5.02 14.50 -32.87
N GLU A 182 6.05 15.10 -32.27
CA GLU A 182 6.03 15.59 -30.88
C GLU A 182 4.91 16.62 -30.67
N GLU A 183 4.74 17.53 -31.64
CA GLU A 183 3.76 18.61 -31.60
C GLU A 183 2.33 18.07 -31.51
N ALA A 184 2.02 17.03 -32.30
CA ALA A 184 0.70 16.39 -32.30
C ALA A 184 0.39 15.74 -30.95
N ILE A 185 1.38 15.09 -30.32
CA ILE A 185 1.23 14.48 -28.99
C ILE A 185 0.99 15.55 -27.93
N LYS A 186 1.79 16.63 -27.94
CA LYS A 186 1.61 17.76 -27.02
C LYS A 186 0.24 18.40 -27.18
N GLU A 187 -0.21 18.60 -28.42
CA GLU A 187 -1.52 19.16 -28.72
C GLU A 187 -2.64 18.26 -28.17
N PHE A 188 -2.58 16.95 -28.45
CA PHE A 188 -3.54 15.97 -27.97
C PHE A 188 -3.68 15.98 -26.44
N VAL A 189 -2.56 15.98 -25.70
CA VAL A 189 -2.58 16.05 -24.23
C VAL A 189 -3.12 17.41 -23.77
N SER A 190 -2.69 18.51 -24.39
CA SER A 190 -3.07 19.87 -23.97
C SER A 190 -4.57 20.19 -24.05
N LYS A 191 -5.32 19.47 -24.89
CA LYS A 191 -6.78 19.57 -25.01
C LYS A 191 -7.53 18.88 -23.88
N GLN A 192 -6.89 17.94 -23.19
CA GLN A 192 -7.50 17.11 -22.15
C GLN A 192 -7.08 17.52 -20.74
N VAL A 193 -5.99 18.27 -20.61
CA VAL A 193 -5.43 18.66 -19.31
C VAL A 193 -5.22 20.17 -19.17
N VAL A 194 -5.31 20.61 -17.93
CA VAL A 194 -4.98 21.98 -17.50
C VAL A 194 -3.50 22.32 -17.74
N PHE A 195 -3.19 23.62 -17.82
CA PHE A 195 -1.89 24.11 -18.33
C PHE A 195 -0.66 23.52 -17.62
N TYR A 196 -0.72 23.30 -16.30
CA TYR A 196 0.40 22.81 -15.51
C TYR A 196 0.66 21.31 -15.65
N LYS A 197 -0.27 20.55 -16.23
CA LYS A 197 -0.09 19.11 -16.55
C LYS A 197 0.42 18.89 -17.98
N ARG A 198 0.57 19.94 -18.80
CA ARG A 198 0.96 19.83 -20.21
C ARG A 198 2.41 19.38 -20.35
N LEU A 199 2.65 18.44 -21.26
CA LEU A 199 3.99 17.94 -21.58
C LEU A 199 4.88 19.07 -22.14
N HIS A 200 6.06 19.23 -21.55
CA HIS A 200 7.07 20.16 -22.04
C HIS A 200 7.88 19.59 -23.20
N LYS A 201 8.13 18.28 -23.20
CA LYS A 201 8.91 17.60 -24.23
C LYS A 201 8.49 16.15 -24.41
N VAL A 202 8.64 15.63 -25.63
CA VAL A 202 8.44 14.22 -25.96
C VAL A 202 9.72 13.65 -26.55
N TYR A 203 10.17 12.51 -26.01
CA TYR A 203 11.31 11.76 -26.49
C TYR A 203 10.84 10.43 -27.08
N PHE A 204 11.12 10.20 -28.35
CA PHE A 204 10.82 8.91 -28.97
C PHE A 204 11.87 7.87 -28.58
N THR A 205 11.42 6.68 -28.19
CA THR A 205 12.28 5.56 -27.82
C THR A 205 11.72 4.25 -28.35
N HIS A 206 12.57 3.23 -28.47
CA HIS A 206 12.16 1.92 -28.96
C HIS A 206 11.40 1.09 -27.92
N ALA A 207 11.66 1.32 -26.64
CA ALA A 207 11.00 0.61 -25.55
C ALA A 207 11.06 1.41 -24.24
N ILE A 208 10.01 1.30 -23.43
CA ILE A 208 10.00 1.81 -22.06
C ILE A 208 10.67 0.78 -21.14
N PRO A 209 11.72 1.15 -20.37
CA PRO A 209 12.37 0.22 -19.46
C PRO A 209 11.41 -0.15 -18.34
N LYS A 210 11.14 -1.45 -18.20
CA LYS A 210 10.23 -2.02 -17.21
C LYS A 210 10.94 -3.14 -16.45
N SER A 211 10.65 -3.27 -15.16
CA SER A 211 11.10 -4.40 -14.34
C SER A 211 10.40 -5.70 -14.76
N ALA A 212 10.85 -6.84 -14.22
CA ALA A 212 10.20 -8.14 -14.43
C ALA A 212 8.71 -8.17 -14.03
N SER A 213 8.27 -7.30 -13.12
CA SER A 213 6.86 -7.16 -12.73
C SER A 213 6.08 -6.14 -13.57
N GLY A 214 6.66 -5.63 -14.66
CA GLY A 214 6.04 -4.62 -15.53
C GLY A 214 6.15 -3.18 -15.03
N LYS A 215 6.70 -2.94 -13.83
CA LYS A 215 6.85 -1.57 -13.29
C LYS A 215 7.84 -0.76 -14.12
N ILE A 216 7.45 0.44 -14.55
CA ILE A 216 8.31 1.40 -15.25
C ILE A 216 9.52 1.79 -14.40
N LEU A 217 10.71 1.67 -14.96
CA LEU A 217 11.98 2.03 -14.33
C LEU A 217 12.30 3.51 -14.58
N ARG A 218 11.51 4.41 -13.98
CA ARG A 218 11.63 5.88 -14.12
C ARG A 218 13.02 6.43 -13.81
N LYS A 219 13.83 5.71 -13.02
CA LYS A 219 15.23 6.08 -12.73
C LYS A 219 16.09 6.06 -14.00
N GLU A 220 15.92 5.07 -14.87
CA GLU A 220 16.69 4.94 -16.12
C GLU A 220 16.29 6.01 -17.13
N LEU A 221 14.98 6.29 -17.25
CA LEU A 221 14.49 7.37 -18.10
C LEU A 221 15.00 8.73 -17.67
N ARG A 222 15.01 9.02 -16.36
CA ARG A 222 15.60 10.26 -15.83
C ARG A 222 17.09 10.36 -16.10
N ALA A 223 17.83 9.25 -16.04
CA ALA A 223 19.26 9.24 -16.37
C ALA A 223 19.52 9.65 -17.83
N LYS A 224 18.63 9.30 -18.77
CA LYS A 224 18.73 9.74 -20.18
C LYS A 224 18.55 11.25 -20.36
N LEU A 225 17.81 11.91 -19.47
CA LEU A 225 17.65 13.37 -19.47
C LEU A 225 18.90 14.10 -18.97
N VAL A 226 19.74 13.42 -18.19
CA VAL A 226 21.02 13.92 -17.69
C VAL A 226 22.12 13.47 -18.65
N SER A 227 22.16 14.03 -19.87
CA SER A 227 23.35 13.86 -20.71
C SER A 227 24.48 14.78 -20.19
N PRO A 228 25.76 14.34 -20.28
CA PRO A 228 26.88 15.06 -19.68
C PRO A 228 27.05 16.43 -20.35
N VAL A 229 27.37 17.43 -19.55
CA VAL A 229 27.93 18.69 -20.04
C VAL A 229 29.16 18.35 -20.88
N THR A 230 29.04 18.40 -22.20
CA THR A 230 30.21 18.39 -23.08
C THR A 230 30.89 19.74 -22.90
N ALA A 231 32.12 19.68 -22.37
CA ALA A 231 33.04 20.81 -22.28
C ALA A 231 33.44 21.33 -23.65
#